data_AF-A0A1K2HAF7-F1
#
_entry.id   AF-A0A1K2HAF7-F1
#
_cell.length_a   1.000
_cell.length_b   1.000
_cell.length_c   1.000
_cell.angle_alpha   90.00
_cell.angle_beta   90.00
_cell.angle_gamma   90.00
#
_symmetry.space_group_name_H-M   'P 1'
#
loop_
_entity.id
_entity.type
_entity.pdbx_description
1 polymer ?
#
loop_
_entity_poly.entity_id
_entity_poly.type
_entity_poly.pdbx_seq_one_letter_code
_entity_poly.pdbx_strand_id
1 'polypeptide(L)'
;MDEKTRKRRALEEEFIDEKKKINNGIETINEKMNEFRRENNQLMEKFIYYTKNDDVNLNKVEGQLRAIEEEFYHEANKRIFKLEEVASELNREYEKSLLELDKQ
;
A
#
# COMPACT_ATOMS: atom_id res chain seq x y z
N MET A 1 31.33 -22.86 -10.38
CA MET A 1 30.42 -21.69 -10.56
C MET A 1 31.32 -20.50 -10.79
N ASP A 2 31.25 -19.88 -11.97
CA ASP A 2 32.06 -18.71 -12.28
C ASP A 2 31.61 -17.47 -11.49
N GLU A 3 32.48 -16.47 -11.43
CA GLU A 3 32.25 -15.26 -10.64
C GLU A 3 31.09 -14.43 -11.18
N LYS A 4 30.87 -14.43 -12.50
CA LYS A 4 29.75 -13.75 -13.17
C LYS A 4 28.41 -14.32 -12.73
N THR A 5 28.29 -15.65 -12.67
CA THR A 5 27.10 -16.37 -12.18
C THR A 5 26.83 -16.05 -10.71
N ARG A 6 27.87 -15.96 -9.86
CA ARG A 6 27.72 -15.58 -8.45
C ARG A 6 27.21 -14.14 -8.30
N LYS A 7 27.81 -13.19 -9.03
CA LYS A 7 27.38 -11.78 -9.03
C LYS A 7 25.94 -11.62 -9.51
N ARG A 8 25.55 -12.35 -10.57
CA ARG A 8 24.18 -12.34 -11.08
C ARG A 8 23.18 -12.84 -10.04
N ARG A 9 23.47 -13.96 -9.36
CA ARG A 9 22.60 -14.49 -8.31
C ARG A 9 22.44 -13.51 -7.14
N ALA A 10 23.53 -12.89 -6.71
CA ALA A 10 23.48 -11.89 -5.64
C ALA A 10 22.58 -10.70 -6.01
N LEU A 11 22.70 -10.18 -7.24
CA LEU A 11 21.83 -9.11 -7.76
C LEU A 11 20.36 -9.54 -7.80
N GLU A 12 20.09 -10.78 -8.24
CA GLU A 12 18.73 -11.31 -8.32
C GLU A 12 18.10 -11.51 -6.93
N GLU A 13 18.86 -12.02 -5.96
CA GLU A 13 18.42 -12.17 -4.57
C GLU A 13 18.08 -10.81 -3.95
N GLU A 14 18.97 -9.81 -4.07
CA GLU A 14 18.75 -8.45 -3.57
C GLU A 14 17.50 -7.81 -4.20
N PHE A 15 17.36 -7.92 -5.52
CA PHE A 15 16.21 -7.41 -6.25
C PHE A 15 14.89 -8.05 -5.78
N ILE A 16 14.86 -9.38 -5.60
CA ILE A 16 13.67 -10.10 -5.13
C ILE A 16 13.31 -9.66 -3.71
N ASP A 17 14.28 -9.53 -2.83
CA ASP A 17 14.05 -9.13 -1.44
C ASP A 17 13.50 -7.71 -1.33
N GLU A 18 14.06 -6.75 -2.07
CA GLU A 18 13.56 -5.37 -2.10
C GLU A 18 12.16 -5.29 -2.71
N LYS A 19 11.92 -6.00 -3.83
CA LYS A 19 10.59 -6.06 -4.45
C LYS A 19 9.54 -6.64 -3.51
N LYS A 20 9.91 -7.66 -2.72
CA LYS A 20 9.04 -8.24 -1.71
C LYS A 20 8.70 -7.26 -0.60
N LYS A 21 9.67 -6.47 -0.11
CA LYS A 21 9.40 -5.42 0.90
C LYS A 21 8.40 -4.38 0.38
N ILE A 22 8.55 -3.95 -0.87
CA ILE A 22 7.64 -2.99 -1.50
C ILE A 22 6.23 -3.57 -1.59
N ASN A 23 6.09 -4.80 -2.11
CA ASN A 23 4.80 -5.47 -2.23
C ASN A 23 4.12 -5.65 -0.88
N ASN A 24 4.86 -6.11 0.14
CA ASN A 24 4.34 -6.23 1.51
C ASN A 24 3.87 -4.87 2.07
N GLY A 25 4.57 -3.78 1.73
CA GLY A 25 4.16 -2.43 2.10
C GLY A 25 2.83 -2.03 1.48
N ILE A 26 2.64 -2.31 0.18
CA ILE A 26 1.37 -2.06 -0.51
C ILE A 26 0.24 -2.91 0.08
N GLU A 27 0.49 -4.21 0.31
CA GLU A 27 -0.48 -5.12 0.96
C GLU A 27 -0.88 -4.62 2.34
N THR A 28 0.09 -4.19 3.16
CA THR A 28 -0.17 -3.63 4.50
C THR A 28 -1.07 -2.39 4.42
N ILE A 29 -0.84 -1.49 3.46
CA ILE A 29 -1.69 -0.30 3.27
C ILE A 29 -3.11 -0.72 2.89
N ASN A 30 -3.26 -1.66 1.95
CA ASN A 30 -4.56 -2.17 1.52
C ASN A 30 -5.32 -2.86 2.67
N GLU A 31 -4.63 -3.64 3.51
CA GLU A 31 -5.20 -4.22 4.71
C GLU A 31 -5.72 -3.14 5.67
N LYS A 32 -4.94 -2.09 5.91
CA LYS A 32 -5.35 -0.96 6.76
C LYS A 32 -6.54 -0.19 6.19
N MET A 33 -6.62 -0.06 4.86
CA MET A 33 -7.80 0.51 4.19
C MET A 33 -9.06 -0.32 4.46
N ASN A 34 -8.96 -1.65 4.33
CA ASN A 34 -10.06 -2.55 4.60
C ASN A 34 -10.49 -2.57 6.07
N GLU A 35 -9.51 -2.55 6.99
CA GLU A 35 -9.77 -2.46 8.44
C GLU A 35 -10.51 -1.16 8.79
N PHE A 36 -10.02 -0.01 8.30
CA PHE A 36 -10.64 1.28 8.52
C PHE A 36 -12.10 1.30 8.06
N ARG A 37 -12.37 0.80 6.84
CA ARG A 37 -13.73 0.71 6.31
C ARG A 37 -14.67 -0.11 7.19
N ARG A 38 -14.18 -1.27 7.64
CA ARG A 38 -14.95 -2.17 8.51
C ARG A 38 -15.26 -1.52 9.84
N GLU A 39 -14.28 -0.88 10.48
CA GLU A 39 -14.45 -0.19 11.75
C GLU A 39 -15.39 1.01 11.63
N ASN A 40 -15.29 1.77 10.54
CA ASN A 40 -16.19 2.89 10.24
C ASN A 40 -17.65 2.43 10.10
N ASN A 41 -17.89 1.35 9.36
CA ASN A 41 -19.23 0.77 9.22
C ASN A 41 -19.79 0.29 10.56
N GLN A 42 -18.98 -0.42 11.36
CA GLN A 42 -19.39 -0.87 12.69
C GLN A 42 -19.68 0.28 13.65
N LEU A 43 -18.90 1.36 13.56
CA LEU A 43 -19.15 2.57 14.35
C LEU A 43 -20.48 3.20 13.96
N MET A 44 -20.80 3.28 12.66
CA MET A 44 -22.07 3.81 12.18
C MET A 44 -23.27 2.99 12.62
N GLU A 45 -23.18 1.65 12.54
CA GLU A 45 -24.23 0.75 13.03
C GLU A 45 -24.49 0.97 14.53
N LYS A 46 -23.42 1.07 15.34
CA LYS A 46 -23.54 1.36 16.78
C LYS A 46 -24.14 2.73 17.03
N PHE A 47 -23.69 3.75 16.30
CA PHE A 47 -24.20 5.11 16.42
C PHE A 47 -25.71 5.16 16.17
N ILE A 48 -26.16 4.60 15.04
CA ILE A 48 -27.59 4.51 14.69
C ILE A 48 -28.38 3.78 15.79
N TYR A 49 -27.85 2.67 16.31
CA TYR A 49 -28.51 1.91 17.36
C TYR A 49 -28.71 2.72 18.65
N TYR A 50 -27.70 3.48 19.07
CA TYR A 50 -27.75 4.26 20.31
C TYR A 50 -28.54 5.55 20.17
N THR A 51 -28.54 6.20 19.00
CA THR A 51 -29.23 7.47 18.77
C THR A 51 -30.63 7.30 18.15
N LYS A 52 -31.17 6.08 18.09
CA LYS A 52 -32.44 5.77 17.41
C LYS A 52 -33.66 6.54 17.92
N ASN A 53 -33.59 7.06 19.15
CA ASN A 53 -34.65 7.84 19.79
C ASN A 53 -34.29 9.33 19.94
N ASP A 54 -33.13 9.74 19.44
CA ASP A 54 -32.65 11.12 19.49
C ASP A 54 -32.91 11.81 18.15
N ASP A 55 -33.08 13.13 18.15
CA ASP A 55 -33.17 13.96 16.93
C ASP A 55 -31.77 14.21 16.33
N VAL A 56 -31.10 13.12 15.94
CA VAL A 56 -29.78 13.16 15.33
C VAL A 56 -29.90 13.18 13.80
N ASN A 57 -29.23 14.14 13.17
CA ASN A 57 -29.12 14.20 11.72
C ASN A 57 -28.11 13.16 11.20
N LEU A 58 -28.58 11.93 10.98
CA LEU A 58 -27.76 10.81 10.49
C LEU A 58 -27.05 11.12 9.16
N ASN A 59 -27.72 11.84 8.24
CA ASN A 59 -27.15 12.22 6.95
C ASN A 59 -25.91 13.10 7.12
N LYS A 60 -25.93 14.03 8.09
CA LYS A 60 -24.78 14.89 8.39
C LYS A 60 -23.61 14.06 8.92
N VAL A 61 -23.86 13.11 9.82
CA VAL A 61 -22.82 12.25 10.41
C VAL A 61 -22.22 11.34 9.35
N GLU A 62 -23.06 10.70 8.53
CA GLU A 62 -22.61 9.86 7.42
C GLU A 62 -21.77 10.66 6.43
N GLY A 63 -22.19 11.88 6.09
CA GLY A 63 -21.41 12.77 5.21
C GLY A 63 -20.03 13.11 5.78
N GLN A 64 -19.93 13.37 7.08
CA GLN A 64 -18.65 13.65 7.73
C GLN A 64 -17.73 12.42 7.74
N LEU A 65 -18.26 11.23 7.97
CA LEU A 65 -17.47 10.00 7.97
C LEU A 65 -17.01 9.60 6.57
N ARG A 66 -17.84 9.82 5.54
CA ARG A 66 -17.41 9.64 4.15
C ARG A 66 -16.26 10.57 3.78
N ALA A 67 -16.32 11.84 4.19
CA ALA A 67 -15.22 12.78 3.96
C ALA A 67 -13.91 12.31 4.61
N ILE A 68 -13.98 11.79 5.85
CA ILE A 68 -12.81 11.22 6.54
C ILE A 68 -12.29 9.96 5.80
N GLU A 69 -13.18 9.08 5.35
CA GLU A 69 -12.80 7.90 4.57
C GLU A 69 -12.11 8.28 3.24
N GLU A 70 -12.65 9.27 2.54
CA GLU A 70 -12.08 9.80 1.29
C GLU A 70 -10.67 10.38 1.51
N GLU A 71 -10.48 11.19 2.55
CA GLU A 71 -9.16 11.75 2.91
C GLU A 71 -8.14 10.65 3.23
N PHE A 72 -8.57 9.64 4.01
CA PHE A 72 -7.73 8.51 4.37
C PHE A 72 -7.31 7.69 3.14
N TYR A 73 -8.26 7.36 2.26
CA TYR A 73 -7.96 6.62 1.03
C TYR A 73 -7.11 7.42 0.06
N HIS A 74 -7.31 8.73 -0.02
CA HIS A 74 -6.47 9.59 -0.85
C HIS A 74 -5.00 9.52 -0.41
N GLU A 75 -4.72 9.66 0.88
CA GLU A 75 -3.36 9.59 1.41
C GLU A 75 -2.78 8.16 1.32
N ALA A 76 -3.59 7.12 1.55
CA ALA A 76 -3.17 5.73 1.37
C ALA A 76 -2.74 5.44 -0.07
N ASN A 77 -3.56 5.84 -1.05
CA ASN A 77 -3.26 5.68 -2.48
C ASN A 77 -2.02 6.46 -2.89
N LYS A 78 -1.81 7.66 -2.34
CA LYS A 78 -0.59 8.44 -2.58
C LYS A 78 0.67 7.72 -2.10
N ARG A 79 0.58 6.98 -0.99
CA ARG A 79 1.69 6.15 -0.49
C ARG A 79 1.92 4.91 -1.33
N ILE A 80 0.86 4.24 -1.77
CA ILE A 80 0.96 3.12 -2.73
C ILE A 80 1.65 3.58 -4.01
N PHE A 81 1.23 4.72 -4.57
CA PHE A 81 1.85 5.27 -5.78
C PHE A 81 3.36 5.51 -5.62
N LYS A 82 3.80 6.05 -4.49
CA LYS A 82 5.24 6.21 -4.20
C LYS A 82 5.98 4.87 -4.13
N LEU A 83 5.36 3.84 -3.56
CA LEU A 83 5.94 2.50 -3.53
C LEU A 83 6.05 1.90 -4.94
N GLU A 84 5.06 2.16 -5.81
CA GLU A 84 5.11 1.75 -7.22
C GLU A 84 6.20 2.50 -8.01
N GLU A 85 6.41 3.80 -7.73
CA GLU A 85 7.53 4.57 -8.29
C GLU A 85 8.87 3.95 -7.90
N VAL A 86 9.06 3.64 -6.60
CA VAL A 86 10.26 2.97 -6.11
C VAL A 86 10.44 1.59 -6.76
N ALA A 87 9.36 0.81 -6.94
CA ALA A 87 9.44 -0.46 -7.66
C ALA A 87 9.87 -0.29 -9.11
N SER A 88 9.41 0.77 -9.78
CA SER A 88 9.80 1.10 -11.15
C SER A 88 11.29 1.42 -11.25
N GLU A 89 11.80 2.23 -10.32
CA GLU A 89 13.22 2.56 -10.22
C GLU A 89 14.07 1.32 -9.94
N LEU A 90 13.67 0.50 -8.98
CA LEU A 90 14.34 -0.77 -8.65
C LEU A 90 14.45 -1.70 -9.88
N ASN A 91 13.38 -1.83 -10.68
CA ASN A 91 13.44 -2.64 -11.91
C ASN A 91 14.47 -2.07 -12.91
N ARG A 92 14.52 -0.74 -13.08
CA ARG A 92 15.48 -0.09 -14.00
C ARG A 92 16.92 -0.28 -13.54
N GLU A 93 17.18 -0.14 -12.24
CA GLU A 93 18.50 -0.32 -11.67
C GLU A 93 18.97 -1.78 -11.79
N TYR A 94 18.07 -2.73 -11.57
CA TYR A 94 18.36 -4.15 -11.76
C TYR A 94 18.69 -4.47 -13.22
N GLU A 95 17.88 -4.01 -14.17
CA GLU A 95 18.13 -4.21 -15.61
C GLU A 95 19.48 -3.61 -16.04
N LYS A 96 19.79 -2.39 -15.56
CA LYS A 96 21.08 -1.74 -15.82
C LYS A 96 22.25 -2.56 -15.25
N SER A 97 22.12 -3.05 -14.02
CA SER A 97 23.15 -3.85 -13.35
C SER A 97 23.42 -5.17 -14.09
N LEU A 98 22.37 -5.83 -14.60
CA LEU A 98 22.50 -7.02 -15.44
C LEU A 98 23.26 -6.71 -16.74
N LEU A 99 22.91 -5.61 -17.43
CA LEU A 99 23.59 -5.20 -18.66
C LEU A 99 25.07 -4.87 -18.44
N GLU A 100 25.41 -4.27 -17.30
CA GLU A 100 26.80 -3.98 -16.93
C GLU A 100 27.57 -5.27 -16.62
N LEU A 101 26.95 -6.22 -15.92
CA LEU A 101 27.55 -7.51 -15.64
C LEU A 101 27.76 -8.34 -16.92
N ASP A 102 26.87 -8.21 -17.91
CA ASP A 102 27.00 -8.93 -19.18
C ASP A 102 28.15 -8.42 -20.05
N LYS A 103 28.56 -7.15 -19.88
CA LYS A 103 29.70 -6.52 -20.56
C LYS A 103 31.06 -6.88 -19.94
N GLN A 104 31.09 -7.48 -18.75
CA GLN A 104 32.29 -8.01 -18.08
C GLN A 104 32.55 -9.47 -18.49
#